data_AF-A0A2T2V7E9-F1
#
_entry.id   AF-A0A2T2V7E9-F1
#
_cell.length_a   1.000
_cell.length_b   1.000
_cell.length_c   1.000
_cell.angle_alpha   90.00
_cell.angle_beta   90.00
_cell.angle_gamma   90.00
#
_symmetry.space_group_name_H-M   'P 1'
#
loop_
_entity.id
_entity.type
_entity.pdbx_description
1 polymer ?
#
loop_
_entity_poly.entity_id
_entity_poly.type
_entity_poly.pdbx_seq_one_letter_code
_entity_poly.pdbx_strand_id
1 'polypeptide(L)'
;MTFDNTVSVHHVVRADDSFEKAAQDVFAYLQEAQEQFPDWPRVLYLDIEGHRREEDGQFTEDFVEFQQEFLLGALGTFFAALALPLVNVVNPGEQRNDVPDSLALGPPQ
;
A
#
# COMPACT_ATOMS: atom_id res chain seq x y z
N MET A 1 -20.04 3.65 -4.91
CA MET A 1 -19.60 2.45 -5.64
C MET A 1 -20.13 1.25 -4.87
N THR A 2 -21.01 0.47 -5.48
CA THR A 2 -21.44 -0.81 -4.92
C THR A 2 -20.59 -1.85 -5.62
N PHE A 3 -19.55 -2.33 -4.95
CA PHE A 3 -18.78 -3.45 -5.44
C PHE A 3 -19.54 -4.70 -5.01
N ASP A 4 -20.07 -5.48 -5.97
CA ASP A 4 -20.76 -6.73 -5.62
C ASP A 4 -19.82 -7.75 -4.96
N ASN A 5 -18.50 -7.54 -5.12
CA ASN A 5 -17.41 -8.32 -4.56
C ASN A 5 -16.15 -7.44 -4.44
N THR A 6 -15.45 -7.45 -3.29
CA THR A 6 -14.22 -6.66 -3.04
C THR A 6 -13.30 -7.43 -2.12
N VAL A 7 -12.00 -7.33 -2.37
CA VAL A 7 -10.97 -7.78 -1.43
C VAL A 7 -10.51 -6.59 -0.60
N SER A 8 -10.68 -6.68 0.71
CA SER A 8 -10.10 -5.73 1.65
C SER A 8 -8.73 -6.25 2.09
N VAL A 9 -7.67 -5.53 1.72
CA VAL A 9 -6.32 -5.80 2.19
C VAL A 9 -6.06 -4.87 3.37
N HIS A 10 -5.87 -5.42 4.57
CA HIS A 10 -5.53 -4.64 5.76
C HIS A 10 -4.11 -4.94 6.19
N HIS A 11 -3.31 -3.90 6.37
CA HIS A 11 -1.94 -4.02 6.84
C HIS A 11 -1.68 -3.01 7.97
N VAL A 12 -1.02 -3.49 9.02
CA VAL A 12 -0.53 -2.68 10.13
C VAL A 12 0.99 -2.73 10.08
N VAL A 13 1.61 -1.59 9.78
CA VAL A 13 3.05 -1.41 9.93
C VAL A 13 3.36 -1.25 11.41
N ARG A 14 4.26 -2.08 11.92
CA ARG A 14 4.74 -2.02 13.31
C ARG A 14 5.85 -0.99 13.48
N ALA A 15 6.03 -0.54 14.71
CA ALA A 15 7.05 0.46 15.03
C ALA A 15 8.50 -0.01 14.75
N ASP A 16 8.74 -1.32 14.70
CA ASP A 16 10.01 -1.96 14.39
C ASP A 16 10.14 -2.40 12.92
N ASP A 17 9.10 -2.24 12.10
CA ASP A 17 9.16 -2.53 10.67
C ASP A 17 10.00 -1.47 9.94
N SER A 18 10.88 -1.92 9.06
CA SER A 18 11.55 -1.04 8.11
C SER A 18 10.63 -0.73 6.92
N PHE A 19 10.99 0.30 6.15
CA PHE A 19 10.37 0.58 4.86
C PHE A 19 10.33 -0.67 3.97
N GLU A 20 11.47 -1.38 3.83
CA GLU A 20 11.55 -2.52 2.92
C GLU A 20 10.63 -3.65 3.37
N LYS A 21 10.54 -3.89 4.69
CA LYS A 21 9.66 -4.91 5.24
C LYS A 21 8.19 -4.58 4.93
N ALA A 22 7.76 -3.34 5.22
CA ALA A 22 6.40 -2.90 4.94
C ALA A 22 6.07 -2.93 3.42
N ALA A 23 7.02 -2.54 2.57
CA ALA A 23 6.87 -2.58 1.12
C ALA A 23 6.73 -4.01 0.58
N GLN A 24 7.56 -4.94 1.04
CA GLN A 24 7.46 -6.36 0.67
C GLN A 24 6.15 -6.99 1.16
N ASP A 25 5.69 -6.64 2.36
CA ASP A 25 4.44 -7.17 2.90
C ASP A 25 3.23 -6.73 2.08
N VAL A 26 3.10 -5.43 1.79
CA VAL A 26 1.99 -4.93 0.96
C VAL A 26 2.03 -5.53 -0.45
N PHE A 27 3.23 -5.70 -1.02
CA PHE A 27 3.37 -6.34 -2.33
C PHE A 27 2.95 -7.81 -2.31
N ALA A 28 3.34 -8.56 -1.28
CA ALA A 28 2.92 -9.95 -1.11
C ALA A 28 1.39 -10.07 -0.98
N TYR A 29 0.75 -9.19 -0.20
CA TYR A 29 -0.71 -9.19 -0.09
C TYR A 29 -1.42 -8.80 -1.39
N LEU A 30 -0.81 -7.92 -2.20
CA LEU A 30 -1.32 -7.60 -3.53
C LEU A 30 -1.30 -8.84 -4.44
N GLN A 31 -0.19 -9.59 -4.44
CA GLN A 31 -0.07 -10.84 -5.19
C GLN A 31 -1.09 -11.88 -4.72
N GLU A 32 -1.17 -12.10 -3.40
CA GLU A 32 -2.12 -13.03 -2.79
C GLU A 32 -3.57 -12.69 -3.13
N ALA A 33 -3.93 -11.41 -3.10
CA ALA A 33 -5.27 -10.94 -3.43
C ALA A 33 -5.63 -11.23 -4.90
N GLN A 34 -4.70 -11.02 -5.84
CA GLN A 34 -4.93 -11.33 -7.26
C GLN A 34 -4.95 -12.84 -7.52
N GLU A 35 -4.17 -13.64 -6.78
CA GLU A 35 -4.17 -15.09 -6.89
C GLU A 35 -5.49 -15.71 -6.40
N GLN A 36 -5.95 -15.31 -5.21
CA GLN A 36 -7.14 -15.89 -4.59
C GLN A 36 -8.46 -15.33 -5.16
N PHE A 37 -8.45 -14.06 -5.58
CA PHE A 37 -9.64 -13.35 -6.06
C PHE A 37 -9.31 -12.62 -7.37
N PRO A 38 -9.13 -13.36 -8.47
CA PRO A 38 -8.67 -12.79 -9.73
C PRO A 38 -9.61 -11.69 -10.20
N ASP A 39 -9.01 -10.53 -10.49
CA ASP A 39 -9.65 -9.34 -11.05
C ASP A 39 -10.70 -8.66 -10.15
N TRP A 40 -10.84 -9.11 -8.90
CA TRP A 40 -11.70 -8.45 -7.95
C TRP A 40 -11.12 -7.07 -7.57
N PRO A 41 -11.97 -6.04 -7.40
CA PRO A 41 -11.54 -4.76 -6.85
C PRO A 41 -10.84 -4.97 -5.50
N ARG A 42 -9.66 -4.36 -5.34
CA ARG A 42 -8.86 -4.41 -4.11
C ARG A 42 -8.85 -3.04 -3.45
N VAL A 43 -9.09 -3.02 -2.14
CA VAL A 43 -8.97 -1.80 -1.33
C VAL A 43 -7.91 -2.03 -0.26
N LEU A 44 -6.86 -1.21 -0.26
CA LEU A 44 -5.84 -1.23 0.78
C LEU A 44 -6.27 -0.33 1.94
N TYR A 45 -6.24 -0.87 3.15
CA TYR A 45 -6.35 -0.14 4.41
C TYR A 45 -5.02 -0.25 5.14
N LEU A 46 -4.42 0.89 5.46
CA LEU A 46 -3.13 0.95 6.11
C LEU A 46 -3.22 1.64 7.47
N ASP A 47 -2.72 0.97 8.50
CA ASP A 47 -2.39 1.59 9.78
C ASP A 47 -0.88 1.60 9.97
N ILE A 48 -0.34 2.67 10.55
CA ILE A 48 1.08 2.79 10.88
C ILE A 48 1.22 3.07 12.38
N GLU A 49 1.83 2.12 13.08
CA GLU A 49 2.23 2.25 14.48
C GLU A 49 3.62 2.87 14.58
N GLY A 50 3.78 3.95 15.34
CA GLY A 50 5.08 4.63 15.45
C GLY A 50 5.43 5.41 14.19
N HIS A 51 6.70 5.33 13.77
CA HIS A 51 7.26 6.04 12.60
C HIS A 51 6.96 7.52 12.59
N ARG A 52 7.04 8.16 13.76
CA ARG A 52 6.79 9.59 13.95
C ARG A 52 8.01 10.27 14.51
N ARG A 53 8.30 11.48 14.02
CA ARG A 53 9.33 12.34 14.59
C ARG A 53 8.89 12.84 15.96
N GLU A 54 9.81 12.84 16.91
CA GLU A 54 9.55 13.31 18.28
C GLU A 54 9.20 14.81 18.33
N GLU A 55 9.72 15.58 17.38
CA GLU A 55 9.63 17.05 17.38
C GLU A 55 8.21 17.57 17.09
N ASP A 56 7.48 16.93 16.17
CA ASP A 56 6.21 17.41 15.65
C ASP A 56 5.13 16.33 15.51
N GLY A 57 5.46 15.07 15.79
CA GLY A 57 4.54 13.93 15.67
C GLY A 57 4.17 13.58 14.23
N GLN A 58 4.78 14.22 13.22
CA GLN A 58 4.59 13.87 11.82
C GLN A 58 5.29 12.54 11.51
N PHE A 59 4.87 11.87 10.44
CA PHE A 59 5.55 10.68 9.98
C PHE A 59 7.01 10.98 9.62
N THR A 60 7.92 10.03 9.85
CA THR A 60 9.29 10.07 9.35
C THR A 60 9.31 10.15 7.83
N GLU A 61 10.42 10.63 7.25
CA GLU A 61 10.57 10.78 5.80
C GLU A 61 10.31 9.45 5.08
N ASP A 62 10.91 8.35 5.54
CA ASP A 62 10.69 6.99 5.04
C ASP A 62 9.20 6.61 4.97
N PHE A 63 8.41 6.96 5.99
CA PHE A 63 6.99 6.60 6.04
C PHE A 63 6.07 7.62 5.37
N VAL A 64 6.57 8.81 5.05
CA VAL A 64 5.94 9.69 4.07
C VAL A 64 6.16 9.14 2.66
N GLU A 65 7.40 8.74 2.32
CA GLU A 65 7.76 8.13 1.04
C GLU A 65 7.00 6.82 0.81
N PHE A 66 6.92 5.97 1.83
CA PHE A 66 6.14 4.73 1.79
C PHE A 66 4.70 5.00 1.33
N GLN A 67 4.05 6.02 1.89
CA GLN A 67 2.66 6.33 1.57
C GLN A 67 2.51 7.04 0.22
N GLN A 68 3.33 8.05 -0.08
CA GLN A 68 3.13 8.91 -1.25
C GLN A 68 3.82 8.39 -2.52
N GLU A 69 5.02 7.85 -2.40
CA GLU A 69 5.80 7.42 -3.56
C GLU A 69 5.57 5.93 -3.83
N PHE A 70 5.72 5.09 -2.82
CA PHE A 70 5.57 3.65 -3.01
C PHE A 70 4.11 3.22 -3.15
N LEU A 71 3.27 3.48 -2.14
CA LEU A 71 1.87 3.03 -2.18
C LEU A 71 1.03 3.76 -3.20
N LEU A 72 1.08 5.10 -3.22
CA LEU A 72 0.30 5.88 -4.16
C LEU A 72 0.93 5.91 -5.57
N GLY A 73 2.23 6.19 -5.66
CA GLY A 73 2.93 6.35 -6.94
C GLY A 73 3.21 5.03 -7.67
N ALA A 74 3.74 4.03 -6.98
CA ALA A 74 4.16 2.76 -7.60
C ALA A 74 3.06 1.70 -7.59
N LEU A 75 2.40 1.47 -6.44
CA LEU A 75 1.39 0.41 -6.30
C LEU A 75 -0.05 0.88 -6.56
N GLY A 76 -0.31 2.18 -6.59
CA GLY A 76 -1.67 2.73 -6.58
C GLY A 76 -2.53 2.23 -7.74
N THR A 77 -1.92 1.97 -8.90
CA THR A 77 -2.62 1.45 -10.08
C THR A 77 -3.21 0.04 -9.89
N PHE A 78 -2.67 -0.75 -8.95
CA PHE A 78 -3.11 -2.14 -8.71
C PHE A 78 -4.21 -2.27 -7.68
N PHE A 79 -4.61 -1.15 -7.05
CA PHE A 79 -5.73 -1.07 -6.14
C PHE A 79 -6.87 -0.24 -6.76
N ALA A 80 -8.11 -0.55 -6.40
CA ALA A 80 -9.27 0.27 -6.72
C ALA A 80 -9.35 1.50 -5.80
N ALA A 81 -8.90 1.37 -4.55
CA ALA A 81 -8.79 2.47 -3.60
C ALA A 81 -7.71 2.20 -2.54
N LEU A 82 -7.18 3.27 -1.97
CA LEU A 82 -6.24 3.23 -0.85
C LEU A 82 -6.76 4.13 0.27
N ALA A 83 -6.83 3.60 1.48
CA ALA A 83 -7.07 4.33 2.70
C ALA A 83 -5.78 4.37 3.51
N LEU A 84 -5.01 5.45 3.34
CA LEU A 84 -3.71 5.65 3.97
C LEU A 84 -3.83 6.71 5.07
N PRO A 85 -2.96 6.66 6.11
CA PRO A 85 -2.97 7.66 7.18
C PRO A 85 -2.83 9.11 6.70
N LEU A 86 -2.08 9.35 5.61
CA LEU A 86 -1.94 10.68 5.02
C LEU A 86 -3.08 11.07 4.08
N VAL A 87 -3.69 10.10 3.38
CA VAL A 87 -4.68 10.39 2.33
C VAL A 87 -5.53 9.17 2.00
N ASN A 88 -6.80 9.42 1.67
CA ASN A 88 -7.69 8.42 1.08
C ASN A 88 -7.89 8.75 -0.40
N VAL A 89 -7.65 7.78 -1.28
CA VAL A 89 -7.79 7.95 -2.73
C VAL A 89 -8.57 6.81 -3.35
N VAL A 90 -9.30 7.13 -4.42
CA VAL A 90 -9.87 6.15 -5.34
C VAL A 90 -9.04 6.21 -6.61
N ASN A 91 -8.67 5.06 -7.15
CA ASN A 91 -7.94 5.00 -8.41
C ASN A 91 -8.79 5.65 -9.52
N PRO A 92 -8.30 6.69 -10.21
CA PRO A 92 -9.07 7.40 -11.21
C PRO A 92 -9.27 6.58 -12.50
N GLY A 93 -8.48 5.53 -12.70
CA GLY A 93 -8.61 4.59 -13.81
C GLY A 93 -9.13 3.23 -13.37
N GLU A 94 -9.13 2.28 -14.30
CA GLU A 94 -9.33 0.87 -13.95
C GLU A 94 -8.12 0.33 -13.18
N GLN A 95 -8.41 -0.49 -12.17
CA GLN A 95 -7.39 -1.25 -11.46
C GLN A 95 -6.64 -2.18 -12.43
N ARG A 96 -5.31 -2.17 -12.34
CA ARG A 96 -4.45 -3.10 -13.07
C ARG A 96 -4.39 -4.47 -12.37
N ASN A 97 -4.47 -5.55 -13.15
CA ASN A 97 -4.45 -6.93 -12.65
C ASN A 97 -3.21 -7.73 -13.11
N ASP A 98 -2.37 -7.17 -13.97
CA ASP A 98 -1.05 -7.68 -14.37
C ASP A 98 -0.01 -7.43 -13.25
N VAL A 99 -0.27 -7.97 -12.06
CA VAL A 99 0.61 -7.82 -10.89
C VAL A 99 1.98 -8.47 -11.21
N PRO A 100 3.11 -7.76 -10.99
CA PRO A 100 4.44 -8.31 -11.23
C PRO A 100 4.74 -9.54 -10.36
N ASP A 101 5.64 -10.40 -10.84
CA ASP A 101 6.06 -11.60 -10.10
C ASP A 101 6.99 -11.28 -8.91
N SER A 102 7.69 -10.14 -8.95
CA SER A 102 8.66 -9.75 -7.92
C SER A 102 8.78 -8.25 -7.77
N LEU A 103 9.03 -7.80 -6.54
CA LEU A 103 9.40 -6.43 -6.20
C LEU A 103 10.90 -6.32 -5.96
N ALA A 104 11.57 -5.43 -6.69
CA ALA A 104 12.95 -5.04 -6.45
C ALA A 104 13.00 -3.60 -5.93
N LEU A 105 13.53 -3.42 -4.72
CA LEU A 105 13.75 -2.10 -4.13
C LEU A 105 15.18 -1.64 -4.45
N GLY A 106 15.30 -0.43 -4.98
CA GLY A 106 16.61 0.21 -5.22
C GLY A 106 17.16 0.82 -3.93
N PRO A 107 18.46 1.11 -3.86
CA PRO A 107 18.99 1.95 -2.80
C PRO A 107 18.34 3.34 -2.87
N PRO A 108 18.12 4.02 -1.73
CA PRO A 108 17.65 5.41 -1.71
C PRO A 108 18.59 6.29 -2.54
N GLN A 109 18.02 7.23 -3.30
CA GLN A 109 18.77 8.19 -4.13
C GLN A 109 19.13 9.46 -3.36
#